data_AF-A0A9J7I8S2-F1
#
_entry.id   AF-A0A9J7I8S2-F1
#
_cell.length_a   1.000
_cell.length_b   1.000
_cell.length_c   1.000
_cell.angle_alpha   90.00
_cell.angle_beta   90.00
_cell.angle_gamma   90.00
#
_symmetry.space_group_name_H-M   'P 1'
#
loop_
_entity.id
_entity.type
_entity.pdbx_description
1 polymer ?
#
loop_
_entity_poly.entity_id
_entity_poly.type
_entity_poly.pdbx_seq_one_letter_code
_entity_poly.pdbx_strand_id
1 'polypeptide(L)'
;MSGEKLDAIIFGATGYTGQIVVEDAIEILKDFKWGIAGRNETKLKEVLEKISKRTNRDLSQIPIIVADVGDEKSIEKMAKNCR
;
A
#
# COMPACT_ATOMS: atom_id res chain seq x y z
N MET A 1 -13.74 7.72 -14.98
CA MET A 1 -12.93 8.48 -14.01
C MET A 1 -11.59 7.76 -13.89
N SER A 2 -10.60 8.17 -14.66
CA SER A 2 -9.23 7.67 -14.51
C SER A 2 -8.68 8.25 -13.20
N GLY A 3 -8.92 7.55 -12.09
CA GLY A 3 -8.23 7.82 -10.82
C GLY A 3 -6.74 7.84 -11.11
N GLU A 4 -6.03 8.83 -10.58
CA GLU A 4 -4.62 9.02 -10.87
C GLU A 4 -3.85 7.73 -10.54
N LYS A 5 -3.17 7.17 -11.55
CA LYS A 5 -2.38 5.95 -11.37
C LYS A 5 -1.24 6.18 -10.37
N LEU A 6 -0.98 5.16 -9.57
CA LEU A 6 0.15 5.10 -8.66
C LEU A 6 1.45 4.86 -9.42
N ASP A 7 2.55 5.42 -8.91
CA ASP A 7 3.91 5.18 -9.38
C ASP A 7 4.50 3.91 -8.74
N ALA A 8 4.01 3.51 -7.55
CA ALA A 8 4.43 2.29 -6.86
C ALA A 8 3.31 1.68 -6.00
N ILE A 9 3.31 0.35 -5.89
CA ILE A 9 2.44 -0.40 -4.97
C ILE A 9 3.28 -1.40 -4.19
N ILE A 10 3.22 -1.34 -2.86
CA ILE A 10 3.87 -2.32 -1.97
C ILE A 10 2.90 -3.47 -1.73
N PHE A 11 3.02 -4.53 -2.51
CA PHE A 11 2.22 -5.75 -2.34
C PHE A 11 2.83 -6.67 -1.27
N GLY A 12 1.99 -7.18 -0.36
CA GLY A 12 2.44 -7.94 0.81
C GLY A 12 2.72 -7.07 2.04
N ALA A 13 2.14 -5.87 2.10
CA ALA A 13 2.41 -4.86 3.13
C ALA A 13 2.10 -5.30 4.57
N THR A 14 1.25 -6.32 4.77
CA THR A 14 0.94 -6.84 6.11
C THR A 14 1.99 -7.81 6.66
N GLY A 15 2.90 -8.31 5.81
CA GLY A 15 3.98 -9.20 6.22
C GLY A 15 5.06 -8.47 7.03
N TYR A 16 5.94 -9.23 7.67
CA TYR A 16 7.03 -8.68 8.49
C TYR A 16 7.91 -7.70 7.71
N THR A 17 8.48 -8.15 6.58
CA THR A 17 9.28 -7.30 5.69
C THR A 17 8.45 -6.19 5.05
N GLY A 18 7.19 -6.48 4.69
CA GLY A 18 6.29 -5.50 4.10
C GLY A 18 6.09 -4.27 4.99
N GLN A 19 5.92 -4.47 6.30
CA GLN A 19 5.79 -3.36 7.25
C GLN A 19 7.04 -2.47 7.32
N ILE A 20 8.23 -3.05 7.24
CA ILE A 20 9.49 -2.30 7.21
C ILE A 20 9.58 -1.46 5.92
N VAL A 21 9.28 -2.09 4.78
CA VAL A 21 9.28 -1.40 3.48
C VAL A 21 8.26 -0.26 3.44
N VAL A 22 7.08 -0.42 4.04
CA VAL A 22 6.08 0.66 4.14
C VAL A 22 6.58 1.83 4.99
N GLU A 23 7.32 1.56 6.07
CA GLU A 23 7.91 2.60 6.91
C GLU A 23 8.99 3.38 6.14
N ASP A 24 9.90 2.69 5.45
CA ASP A 24 10.96 3.31 4.64
C ASP A 24 10.39 4.09 3.44
N ALA A 25 9.29 3.60 2.85
CA ALA A 25 8.62 4.21 1.71
C ALA A 25 8.10 5.63 1.99
N ILE A 26 7.84 5.99 3.26
CA ILE A 26 7.39 7.34 3.63
C ILE A 26 8.38 8.40 3.14
N GLU A 27 9.69 8.14 3.28
CA GLU A 27 10.73 9.07 2.87
C GLU A 27 11.23 8.79 1.45
N ILE A 28 11.36 7.52 1.06
CA ILE A 28 11.86 7.12 -0.27
C ILE A 28 10.88 7.52 -1.38
N LEU A 29 9.58 7.36 -1.13
CA LEU A 29 8.51 7.60 -2.11
C LEU A 29 7.75 8.92 -1.85
N LYS A 30 8.29 9.84 -1.05
CA LYS A 30 7.61 11.10 -0.68
C LYS A 30 7.18 11.97 -1.86
N ASP A 31 7.92 11.89 -2.97
CA ASP A 31 7.67 12.64 -4.21
C ASP A 31 6.86 11.83 -5.24
N PHE A 32 6.41 10.62 -4.87
CA PHE A 32 5.67 9.69 -5.72
C PHE A 32 4.27 9.40 -5.15
N LYS A 33 3.33 9.05 -6.02
CA LYS A 33 2.01 8.56 -5.61
C LYS A 33 2.11 7.06 -5.39
N TRP A 34 2.14 6.62 -4.14
CA TRP A 34 2.29 5.20 -3.82
C TRP A 34 1.17 4.69 -2.92
N GLY A 35 0.97 3.37 -2.92
CA GLY A 35 -0.03 2.70 -2.09
C GLY A 35 0.44 1.35 -1.57
N ILE A 36 -0.37 0.71 -0.74
CA ILE A 36 -0.11 -0.61 -0.17
C ILE A 36 -1.15 -1.62 -0.62
N ALA A 37 -0.75 -2.89 -0.72
CA ALA A 37 -1.65 -3.95 -1.14
C ALA A 37 -1.46 -5.26 -0.37
N GLY A 38 -2.54 -6.03 -0.27
CA GLY A 38 -2.57 -7.33 0.39
C GLY A 38 -4.00 -7.89 0.49
N ARG A 39 -4.13 -9.06 1.12
CA ARG A 39 -5.39 -9.82 1.13
C ARG A 39 -6.44 -9.33 2.12
N ASN A 40 -6.01 -8.64 3.18
CA ASN A 40 -6.88 -8.27 4.29
C ASN A 40 -6.82 -6.76 4.51
N GLU A 41 -7.91 -6.07 4.14
CA GLU A 41 -8.02 -4.61 4.22
C GLU A 41 -7.86 -4.09 5.66
N THR A 42 -8.46 -4.77 6.64
CA THR A 42 -8.35 -4.39 8.05
C THR A 42 -6.89 -4.38 8.51
N LYS A 43 -6.13 -5.43 8.19
CA LYS A 43 -4.69 -5.49 8.52
C LYS A 43 -3.87 -4.44 7.78
N LEU A 44 -4.24 -4.08 6.55
CA LEU A 44 -3.58 -2.99 5.82
C LEU A 44 -3.79 -1.65 6.53
N LYS A 45 -5.02 -1.37 7.00
CA LYS A 45 -5.33 -0.19 7.81
C LYS A 45 -4.54 -0.17 9.12
N GLU A 46 -4.50 -1.28 9.83
CA GLU A 46 -3.73 -1.44 11.07
C GLU A 46 -2.23 -1.15 10.87
N VAL A 47 -1.65 -1.60 9.74
CA VAL A 47 -0.25 -1.31 9.40
C VAL A 47 -0.02 0.20 9.24
N LEU A 48 -0.88 0.89 8.46
CA LEU A 48 -0.75 2.34 8.28
C LEU A 48 -0.93 3.10 9.59
N GLU A 49 -1.91 2.71 10.43
CA GLU A 49 -2.12 3.34 11.74
C GLU A 49 -0.93 3.14 12.68
N LYS A 50 -0.38 1.91 12.74
CA LYS A 50 0.78 1.59 13.56
C LYS A 50 2.00 2.39 13.14
N ILE A 51 2.28 2.46 11.83
CA ILE A 51 3.43 3.19 11.31
C ILE A 51 3.22 4.69 11.47
N SER A 52 2.02 5.21 11.19
CA SER A 52 1.65 6.61 11.41
C SER A 52 1.93 7.07 12.85
N LYS A 53 1.54 6.27 13.85
CA LYS A 53 1.84 6.52 15.26
C LYS A 53 3.34 6.48 15.58
N ARG A 54 4.09 5.55 14.98
CA ARG A 54 5.54 5.40 15.23
C ARG A 54 6.37 6.53 14.60
N THR A 55 6.00 7.00 13.42
CA THR A 55 6.75 8.01 12.67
C THR A 55 6.24 9.42 12.87
N ASN A 56 5.10 9.59 13.55
CA ASN A 56 4.41 10.87 13.71
C ASN A 56 4.12 11.55 12.36
N ARG A 57 3.66 10.76 11.39
CA ARG A 57 3.27 11.17 10.03
C ARG A 57 1.83 10.72 9.76
N ASP A 58 1.06 11.54 9.06
CA ASP A 58 -0.27 11.13 8.60
C ASP A 58 -0.15 10.26 7.35
N LEU A 59 -0.59 9.00 7.47
CA LEU A 59 -0.61 8.03 6.37
C LEU A 59 -2.03 7.68 5.91
N SER A 60 -3.04 8.41 6.39
CA SER A 60 -4.46 8.16 6.07
C SER A 60 -4.78 8.28 4.57
N GLN A 61 -3.95 9.03 3.82
CA GLN A 61 -4.11 9.25 2.39
C GLN A 61 -3.44 8.17 1.53
N ILE A 62 -2.64 7.26 2.12
CA ILE A 62 -2.01 6.17 1.37
C ILE A 62 -3.09 5.21 0.87
N PRO A 63 -3.24 5.02 -0.45
CA PRO A 63 -4.26 4.12 -1.01
C PRO A 63 -4.03 2.67 -0.59
N ILE A 64 -5.11 1.99 -0.24
CA ILE A 64 -5.14 0.56 0.09
C ILE A 64 -5.78 -0.20 -1.07
N ILE A 65 -5.12 -1.24 -1.54
CA ILE A 65 -5.63 -2.12 -2.60
C ILE A 65 -5.71 -3.55 -2.08
N VAL A 66 -6.92 -4.11 -2.08
CA VAL A 66 -7.11 -5.53 -1.77
C VAL A 66 -6.73 -6.37 -2.98
N ALA A 67 -5.78 -7.28 -2.80
CA ALA A 67 -5.30 -8.19 -3.83
C ALA A 67 -4.88 -9.53 -3.22
N ASP A 68 -5.29 -10.63 -3.85
CA ASP A 68 -5.00 -12.00 -3.44
C ASP A 68 -4.40 -12.79 -4.60
N VAL A 69 -3.29 -13.48 -4.35
CA VAL A 69 -2.63 -14.36 -5.32
C VAL A 69 -3.51 -15.55 -5.71
N GLY A 70 -4.50 -15.91 -4.88
CA GLY A 70 -5.53 -16.89 -5.21
C GLY A 70 -6.64 -16.37 -6.12
N ASP A 71 -6.69 -15.06 -6.39
CA ASP A 71 -7.65 -14.40 -7.29
C ASP A 71 -6.88 -13.58 -8.34
N GLU A 72 -6.62 -14.19 -9.48
CA GLU A 72 -5.92 -13.59 -10.62
C GLU A 72 -6.53 -12.23 -11.05
N LYS A 73 -7.86 -12.09 -11.02
CA LYS A 73 -8.52 -10.83 -11.40
C LYS A 73 -8.20 -9.71 -10.43
N SER A 74 -8.05 -10.03 -9.14
CA SER A 74 -7.65 -9.05 -8.12
C SER A 74 -6.22 -8.54 -8.37
N ILE A 75 -5.30 -9.43 -8.75
CA ILE A 75 -3.90 -9.09 -9.09
C ILE A 75 -3.85 -8.22 -10.34
N GLU A 76 -4.56 -8.60 -11.40
CA GLU A 76 -4.64 -7.77 -12.60
C GLU A 76 -5.18 -6.38 -12.31
N LYS A 77 -6.25 -6.29 -11.51
CA LYS A 77 -6.87 -5.02 -11.14
C LYS A 77 -5.89 -4.16 -10.35
N MET A 78 -5.17 -4.74 -9.38
CA MET A 78 -4.11 -4.04 -8.65
C MET A 78 -3.03 -3.53 -9.59
N ALA A 79 -2.48 -4.40 -10.46
CA ALA A 79 -1.42 -4.04 -11.39
C ALA A 79 -1.84 -2.90 -12.36
N LYS A 80 -3.10 -2.91 -12.83
CA LYS A 80 -3.66 -1.85 -13.70
C LYS A 80 -3.74 -0.47 -13.01
N ASN A 81 -3.72 -0.41 -11.67
CA ASN A 81 -3.67 0.85 -10.91
C ASN A 81 -2.26 1.45 -10.82
N CYS A 82 -1.22 0.70 -11.22
CA CYS A 82 0.16 1.20 -11.32
C CYS A 82 0.46 1.67 -12.74
N ARG A 83 1.34 2.67 -12.89
CA ARG A 83 1.81 3.18 -14.19
C ARG A 83 2.68 2.18 -14.92
#